data_AF-A0A3L7RUC8-F1
#
_entry.id   AF-A0A3L7RUC8-F1
#
_cell.length_a   1.000
_cell.length_b   1.000
_cell.length_c   1.000
_cell.angle_alpha   90.00
_cell.angle_beta   90.00
_cell.angle_gamma   90.00
#
_symmetry.space_group_name_H-M   'P 1'
#
loop_
_entity.id
_entity.type
_entity.pdbx_description
1 polymer ?
#
loop_
_entity_poly.entity_id
_entity_poly.type
_entity_poly.pdbx_seq_one_letter_code
_entity_poly.pdbx_strand_id
1 'polypeptide(L)'
;MTDKISRVPVRPRFLLALALIYVGLIPVAFAQTPPQGPQPPDDSPRITPLVKVIRRIEPAVVGLFTPIGNNQISSGSGSIIHPEGYVLTNNHVLPEPQGFALFQDSKRVRFEVVSRYPESDLAIVRLLDIQPPLATIPIGISSEVINGEPIVVAGNPGGRGLVFTAGIVSAKEVLEGGPNAMVMSNYINDRRERLIQFDAASNKGNSGGPLVNMEGELIGIVSAVIEGEQNIGLAIPIDRANRLAQRMLEPEWAHRKTTRLEFDPLASDLKVLSVASSSIPNEANTAILPGDRIKTANNEPMRNRIDWQLMLETLLPNRDQLTLTVERNGESIQVQWPLESIVGLKTIQAETTQTGIRYEFYEGKFNQMPDFDMLESVRGGVTESFDIAPLAMDRNQDFAVRFVGNAAIESDGLYRIVLVSDDGSKLYINDELFIDNDGNHPAKPSGRIVRLTKGLLPIKVEYFQGNGLMSLFVVIEPCEDRKMINLKDMKLLRGERLRIIP
;
A
#
# COMPACT_ATOMS: atom_id res chain seq x y z
N MET A 1 55.22 -72.78 20.06
CA MET A 1 55.00 -73.15 21.46
C MET A 1 54.20 -72.02 22.10
N THR A 2 53.01 -72.38 22.61
CA THR A 2 51.97 -71.58 23.33
C THR A 2 51.44 -70.32 22.63
N ASP A 3 50.14 -70.04 22.49
CA ASP A 3 48.86 -70.77 22.41
C ASP A 3 47.86 -69.64 22.02
N LYS A 4 47.30 -69.62 20.82
CA LYS A 4 45.98 -70.15 20.45
C LYS A 4 44.78 -69.60 21.25
N ILE A 5 43.87 -69.00 20.47
CA ILE A 5 42.39 -69.13 20.49
C ILE A 5 41.59 -67.90 20.95
N SER A 6 40.96 -67.37 19.90
CA SER A 6 39.86 -66.44 19.80
C SER A 6 38.48 -67.09 20.03
N ARG A 7 37.55 -66.24 20.51
CA ARG A 7 36.08 -66.21 20.30
C ARG A 7 35.18 -67.19 21.06
N VAL A 8 34.25 -66.59 21.83
CA VAL A 8 32.79 -66.79 21.71
C VAL A 8 32.10 -65.42 22.01
N PRO A 9 31.02 -65.02 21.29
CA PRO A 9 30.43 -63.69 21.37
C PRO A 9 29.28 -63.59 22.37
N VAL A 10 29.10 -62.42 23.00
CA VAL A 10 27.87 -62.08 23.73
C VAL A 10 27.52 -60.61 23.45
N ARG A 11 26.41 -60.38 22.73
CA ARG A 11 25.70 -59.10 22.78
C ARG A 11 24.76 -59.14 23.98
N PRO A 12 24.64 -58.03 24.75
CA PRO A 12 23.29 -57.49 24.88
C PRO A 12 23.20 -55.95 24.97
N ARG A 13 22.21 -55.43 24.24
CA ARG A 13 21.25 -54.39 24.62
C ARG A 13 21.79 -52.99 25.00
N PHE A 14 21.80 -52.11 24.01
CA PHE A 14 21.65 -50.67 24.21
C PHE A 14 20.30 -50.38 24.86
N LEU A 15 20.31 -49.98 26.13
CA LEU A 15 19.19 -49.26 26.75
C LEU A 15 19.29 -47.80 26.28
N LEU A 16 18.34 -47.39 25.44
CA LEU A 16 18.10 -46.00 25.08
C LEU A 16 17.58 -45.29 26.34
N ALA A 17 18.45 -44.55 27.04
CA ALA A 17 18.02 -43.64 28.09
C ALA A 17 17.42 -42.39 27.40
N LEU A 18 16.09 -42.31 27.36
CA LEU A 18 15.38 -41.07 27.06
C LEU A 18 15.72 -40.05 28.15
N ALA A 19 16.63 -39.12 27.88
CA ALA A 19 16.78 -37.92 28.69
C ALA A 19 15.60 -36.99 28.37
N LEU A 20 14.54 -37.10 29.16
CA LEU A 20 13.49 -36.08 29.24
C LEU A 20 14.12 -34.80 29.79
N ILE A 21 14.54 -33.89 28.91
CA ILE A 21 14.86 -32.52 29.30
C ILE A 21 13.51 -31.84 29.60
N TYR A 22 13.15 -31.85 30.87
CA TYR A 22 12.05 -31.07 31.41
C TYR A 22 12.49 -29.59 31.41
N VAL A 23 12.30 -28.89 30.28
CA VAL A 23 12.38 -27.43 30.25
C VAL A 23 11.13 -26.94 30.96
N GLY A 24 11.26 -26.71 32.27
CA GLY A 24 10.23 -26.05 33.04
C GLY A 24 9.91 -24.70 32.39
N LEU A 25 8.68 -24.57 31.89
CA LEU A 25 8.06 -23.28 31.59
C LEU A 25 8.05 -22.49 32.89
N ILE A 26 9.04 -21.63 33.11
CA ILE A 26 8.89 -20.54 34.07
C ILE A 26 7.88 -19.59 33.43
N PRO A 27 6.66 -19.43 33.96
CA PRO A 27 5.79 -18.37 33.50
C PRO A 27 6.54 -17.06 33.79
N VAL A 28 6.98 -16.38 32.73
CA VAL A 28 7.40 -14.99 32.84
C VAL A 28 6.13 -14.24 33.23
N ALA A 29 5.98 -13.96 34.52
CA ALA A 29 4.94 -13.09 35.01
C ALA A 29 5.19 -11.72 34.38
N PHE A 30 4.38 -11.34 33.38
CA PHE A 30 4.30 -9.96 32.96
C PHE A 30 3.90 -9.15 34.20
N ALA A 31 4.77 -8.22 34.62
CA ALA A 31 4.44 -7.31 35.70
C ALA A 31 3.11 -6.63 35.33
N GLN A 32 2.09 -6.82 36.17
CA GLN A 32 0.84 -6.10 36.02
C GLN A 32 1.18 -4.61 36.02
N THR A 33 0.71 -3.87 35.02
CA THR A 33 0.81 -2.42 34.99
C THR A 33 0.29 -1.89 36.33
N PRO A 34 1.04 -1.03 37.04
CA PRO A 34 0.59 -0.51 38.32
C PRO A 34 -0.81 0.09 38.15
N PRO A 35 -1.74 -0.17 39.09
CA PRO A 35 -3.11 0.29 38.97
C PRO A 35 -3.10 1.81 38.74
N GLN A 36 -3.67 2.25 37.62
CA GLN A 36 -3.85 3.67 37.37
C GLN A 36 -4.72 4.24 38.49
N GLY A 37 -4.29 5.35 39.08
CA GLY A 37 -5.10 6.06 40.09
C GLY A 37 -6.48 6.45 39.54
N PRO A 38 -7.44 6.81 40.40
CA PRO A 38 -8.78 7.18 39.96
C PRO A 38 -8.72 8.30 38.92
N GLN A 39 -9.33 8.05 37.76
CA GLN A 39 -9.44 9.04 36.70
C GLN A 39 -10.31 10.21 37.20
N PRO A 40 -9.92 11.47 36.93
CA PRO A 40 -10.74 12.61 37.29
C PRO A 40 -12.09 12.56 36.54
N PRO A 41 -13.18 13.06 37.15
CA PRO A 41 -14.50 13.11 36.51
C PRO A 41 -14.48 14.01 35.27
N ASP A 42 -15.43 13.80 34.36
CA ASP A 42 -15.45 14.45 33.03
C ASP A 42 -15.66 15.97 33.07
N ASP A 43 -16.19 16.49 34.18
CA ASP A 43 -16.38 17.92 34.45
C ASP A 43 -15.15 18.56 35.12
N SER A 44 -14.12 17.78 35.45
CA SER A 44 -12.89 18.30 36.04
C SER A 44 -12.21 19.29 35.09
N PRO A 45 -11.68 20.43 35.58
CA PRO A 45 -10.91 21.35 34.74
C PRO A 45 -9.62 20.73 34.17
N ARG A 46 -9.21 19.56 34.68
CA ARG A 46 -8.11 18.76 34.12
C ARG A 46 -8.49 18.06 32.81
N ILE A 47 -9.79 17.86 32.55
CA ILE A 47 -10.31 17.27 31.31
C ILE A 47 -10.52 18.38 30.27
N THR A 48 -9.39 18.91 29.79
CA THR A 48 -9.39 19.90 28.71
C THR A 48 -9.88 19.28 27.40
N PRO A 49 -10.23 20.09 26.38
CA PRO A 49 -10.54 19.57 25.04
C PRO A 49 -9.46 18.61 24.50
N LEU A 50 -8.18 18.93 24.72
CA LEU A 50 -7.05 18.07 24.36
C LEU A 50 -7.11 16.70 25.05
N VAL A 51 -7.42 16.66 26.35
CA VAL A 51 -7.55 15.39 27.08
C VAL A 51 -8.72 14.57 26.54
N LYS A 52 -9.83 15.20 26.15
CA LYS A 52 -10.99 14.52 25.54
C LYS A 52 -10.62 13.90 24.19
N VAL A 53 -9.87 14.62 23.36
CA VAL A 53 -9.37 14.10 22.08
C VAL A 53 -8.46 12.88 22.31
N ILE A 54 -7.46 12.99 23.19
CA ILE A 54 -6.55 11.89 23.51
C ILE A 54 -7.32 10.66 24.02
N ARG A 55 -8.22 10.83 24.99
CA ARG A 55 -9.06 9.74 25.50
C ARG A 55 -9.89 9.05 24.41
N ARG A 56 -10.37 9.81 23.42
CA ARG A 56 -11.15 9.29 22.29
C ARG A 56 -10.29 8.46 21.34
N ILE A 57 -9.08 8.92 21.01
CA ILE A 57 -8.24 8.28 19.99
C ILE A 57 -7.33 7.19 20.56
N GLU A 58 -6.95 7.24 21.84
CA GLU A 58 -5.97 6.33 22.45
C GLU A 58 -6.24 4.84 22.21
N PRO A 59 -7.49 4.33 22.35
CA PRO A 59 -7.78 2.92 22.08
C PRO A 59 -7.59 2.49 20.62
N ALA A 60 -7.50 3.45 19.69
CA ALA A 60 -7.29 3.22 18.27
C ALA A 60 -5.82 3.39 17.83
N VAL A 61 -4.90 3.68 18.75
CA VAL A 61 -3.47 3.81 18.44
C VAL A 61 -2.71 2.56 18.88
N VAL A 62 -1.84 2.05 18.01
CA VAL A 62 -1.00 0.89 18.31
C VAL A 62 0.46 1.15 18.00
N GLY A 63 1.36 0.61 18.83
CA GLY A 63 2.77 0.51 18.51
C GLY A 63 3.03 -0.76 17.71
N LEU A 64 3.68 -0.65 16.55
CA LEU A 64 3.98 -1.79 15.68
C LEU A 64 5.43 -2.22 15.84
N PHE A 65 5.65 -3.53 15.90
CA PHE A 65 6.96 -4.14 16.05
C PHE A 65 7.14 -5.31 15.08
N THR A 66 8.25 -5.30 14.34
CA THR A 66 8.61 -6.40 13.42
C THR A 66 10.03 -6.91 13.70
N PRO A 67 10.25 -8.23 13.81
CA PRO A 67 11.57 -8.80 14.06
C PRO A 67 12.42 -8.79 12.79
N ILE A 68 13.57 -8.09 12.76
CA ILE A 68 14.41 -7.94 11.56
C ILE A 68 15.65 -8.84 11.55
N GLY A 69 15.64 -9.92 12.34
CA GLY A 69 16.78 -10.82 12.55
C GLY A 69 17.80 -10.29 13.56
N ASN A 70 18.81 -11.09 13.91
CA ASN A 70 19.89 -10.73 14.87
C ASN A 70 19.41 -10.15 16.22
N ASN A 71 18.26 -10.61 16.73
CA ASN A 71 17.58 -10.07 17.91
C ASN A 71 17.25 -8.56 17.86
N GLN A 72 17.19 -7.98 16.66
CA GLN A 72 16.75 -6.60 16.45
C GLN A 72 15.27 -6.55 16.09
N ILE A 73 14.62 -5.46 16.49
CA ILE A 73 13.20 -5.20 16.25
C ILE A 73 13.09 -3.80 15.64
N SER A 74 12.42 -3.70 14.49
CA SER A 74 11.95 -2.41 13.98
C SER A 74 10.68 -2.01 14.73
N SER A 75 10.54 -0.74 15.05
CA SER A 75 9.38 -0.19 15.73
C SER A 75 8.80 1.04 15.03
N GLY A 76 7.49 1.15 15.08
CA GLY A 76 6.73 2.30 14.60
C GLY A 76 5.36 2.32 15.26
N SER A 77 4.42 2.99 14.62
CA SER A 77 3.06 3.18 15.12
C SER A 77 2.03 2.96 14.01
N GLY A 78 0.77 2.87 14.39
CA GLY A 78 -0.34 2.72 13.45
C GLY A 78 -1.66 3.19 14.05
N SER A 79 -2.61 3.43 13.17
CA SER A 79 -3.97 3.86 13.52
C SER A 79 -4.99 2.80 13.11
N ILE A 80 -5.79 2.29 14.04
CA ILE A 80 -6.90 1.40 13.73
C ILE A 80 -7.98 2.23 13.02
N ILE A 81 -8.23 1.91 11.75
CA ILE A 81 -9.15 2.66 10.87
C ILE A 81 -10.44 1.89 10.58
N HIS A 82 -10.53 0.62 10.99
CA HIS A 82 -11.73 -0.20 10.79
C HIS A 82 -11.98 -1.14 11.99
N PRO A 83 -13.26 -1.37 12.39
CA PRO A 83 -13.58 -2.15 13.61
C PRO A 83 -13.06 -3.59 13.59
N GLU A 84 -12.88 -4.17 12.40
CA GLU A 84 -12.28 -5.49 12.19
C GLU A 84 -10.75 -5.57 12.44
N GLY A 85 -10.12 -4.45 12.84
CA GLY A 85 -8.71 -4.40 13.18
C GLY A 85 -7.77 -4.13 12.02
N TYR A 86 -8.22 -3.39 11.01
CA TYR A 86 -7.31 -2.86 10.00
C TYR A 86 -6.60 -1.61 10.53
N VAL A 87 -5.29 -1.60 10.39
CA VAL A 87 -4.40 -0.54 10.91
C VAL A 87 -3.66 0.09 9.74
N LEU A 88 -3.78 1.41 9.60
CA LEU A 88 -3.02 2.22 8.66
C LEU A 88 -1.68 2.64 9.29
N THR A 89 -0.60 2.51 8.54
CA THR A 89 0.76 2.85 8.97
C THR A 89 1.64 3.19 7.76
N ASN A 90 2.93 3.46 7.99
CA ASN A 90 3.90 3.61 6.92
C ASN A 90 4.43 2.27 6.41
N ASN A 91 4.82 2.23 5.15
CA ASN A 91 5.45 1.03 4.58
C ASN A 91 6.84 0.76 5.21
N HIS A 92 7.65 1.80 5.43
CA HIS A 92 9.01 1.64 5.97
C HIS A 92 9.03 1.11 7.42
N VAL A 93 7.94 1.27 8.18
CA VAL A 93 7.78 0.73 9.54
C VAL A 93 7.79 -0.81 9.54
N LEU A 94 7.44 -1.41 8.40
CA LEU A 94 7.21 -2.84 8.26
C LEU A 94 8.32 -3.46 7.39
N PRO A 95 9.55 -3.69 7.86
CA PRO A 95 10.53 -4.45 7.08
C PRO A 95 10.10 -5.91 6.82
N GLU A 96 9.28 -6.49 7.71
CA GLU A 96 8.76 -7.86 7.61
C GLU A 96 7.23 -7.91 7.42
N PRO A 97 6.66 -9.00 6.86
CA PRO A 97 5.22 -9.12 6.60
C PRO A 97 4.40 -9.48 7.85
N GLN A 98 5.03 -9.78 8.98
CA GLN A 98 4.36 -10.16 10.23
C GLN A 98 5.05 -9.52 11.42
N GLY A 99 4.27 -9.30 12.48
CA GLY A 99 4.77 -8.67 13.69
C GLY A 99 3.76 -8.66 14.83
N PHE A 100 3.97 -7.74 15.76
CA PHE A 100 3.10 -7.54 16.90
C PHE A 100 2.73 -6.07 17.06
N ALA A 101 1.45 -5.83 17.32
CA ALA A 101 0.91 -4.57 17.76
C ALA A 101 0.87 -4.55 19.30
N LEU A 102 1.17 -3.41 19.89
CA LEU A 102 1.10 -3.16 21.33
C LEU A 102 0.13 -2.00 21.57
N PHE A 103 -0.90 -2.25 22.37
CA PHE A 103 -1.84 -1.25 22.83
C PHE A 103 -1.31 -0.54 24.08
N GLN A 104 -1.96 0.56 24.50
CA GLN A 104 -1.55 1.33 25.66
C GLN A 104 -1.59 0.53 26.98
N ASP A 105 -2.52 -0.42 27.09
CA ASP A 105 -2.65 -1.35 28.21
C ASP A 105 -1.59 -2.48 28.19
N SER A 106 -0.60 -2.40 27.29
CA SER A 106 0.42 -3.42 27.02
C SER A 106 -0.13 -4.73 26.46
N LYS A 107 -1.39 -4.77 26.01
CA LYS A 107 -1.93 -5.93 25.27
C LYS A 107 -1.15 -6.08 23.97
N ARG A 108 -0.55 -7.26 23.79
CA ARG A 108 0.18 -7.66 22.59
C ARG A 108 -0.70 -8.47 21.67
N VAL A 109 -0.75 -8.09 20.40
CA VAL A 109 -1.63 -8.69 19.38
C VAL A 109 -0.80 -8.98 18.14
N ARG A 110 -0.95 -10.15 17.51
CA ARG A 110 -0.26 -10.44 16.25
C ARG A 110 -0.86 -9.60 15.14
N PHE A 111 -0.06 -9.24 14.14
CA PHE A 111 -0.60 -8.70 12.90
C PHE A 111 0.06 -9.34 11.69
N GLU A 112 -0.63 -9.27 10.56
CA GLU A 112 -0.08 -9.53 9.25
C GLU A 112 -0.29 -8.32 8.34
N VAL A 113 0.61 -8.13 7.39
CA VAL A 113 0.47 -7.09 6.37
C VAL A 113 -0.58 -7.50 5.35
N VAL A 114 -1.58 -6.64 5.13
CA VAL A 114 -2.64 -6.82 4.12
C VAL A 114 -2.23 -6.17 2.80
N SER A 115 -1.69 -4.95 2.88
CA SER A 115 -1.23 -4.21 1.70
C SER A 115 -0.07 -3.28 2.03
N ARG A 116 0.72 -2.98 1.00
CA ARG A 116 1.75 -1.96 1.00
C ARG A 116 1.69 -1.18 -0.29
N TYR A 117 2.05 0.08 -0.18
CA TYR A 117 2.18 1.02 -1.28
C TYR A 117 3.48 1.80 -1.05
N PRO A 118 4.65 1.19 -1.36
CA PRO A 118 5.96 1.79 -1.11
C PRO A 118 6.14 3.17 -1.75
N GLU A 119 5.47 3.41 -2.87
CA GLU A 119 5.52 4.63 -3.67
C GLU A 119 5.13 5.88 -2.87
N SER A 120 4.16 5.71 -1.96
CA SER A 120 3.68 6.79 -1.08
C SER A 120 3.93 6.48 0.38
N ASP A 121 4.81 5.51 0.69
CA ASP A 121 5.14 5.06 2.04
C ASP A 121 3.91 4.72 2.91
N LEU A 122 2.92 4.03 2.33
CA LEU A 122 1.69 3.62 3.02
C LEU A 122 1.59 2.10 3.15
N ALA A 123 0.98 1.62 4.23
CA ALA A 123 0.65 0.22 4.39
C ALA A 123 -0.58 0.01 5.28
N ILE A 124 -1.26 -1.12 5.07
CA ILE A 124 -2.36 -1.58 5.93
C ILE A 124 -1.99 -2.96 6.48
N VAL A 125 -2.13 -3.12 7.78
CA VAL A 125 -2.00 -4.41 8.47
C VAL A 125 -3.33 -4.83 9.09
N ARG A 126 -3.53 -6.12 9.32
CA ARG A 126 -4.69 -6.66 10.04
C ARG A 126 -4.25 -7.26 11.35
N LEU A 127 -4.87 -6.82 12.44
CA LEU A 127 -4.72 -7.40 13.76
C LEU A 127 -5.40 -8.77 13.81
N LEU A 128 -4.71 -9.74 14.39
CA LEU A 128 -5.13 -11.14 14.49
C LEU A 128 -5.43 -11.49 15.95
N ASP A 129 -6.27 -12.51 16.17
CA ASP A 129 -6.61 -13.03 17.51
C ASP A 129 -7.18 -11.97 18.49
N ILE A 130 -7.86 -10.95 17.96
CA ILE A 130 -8.55 -9.93 18.75
C ILE A 130 -10.02 -9.85 18.31
N GLN A 131 -10.92 -9.67 19.28
CA GLN A 131 -12.36 -9.65 19.04
C GLN A 131 -12.85 -8.25 18.61
N PRO A 132 -13.43 -8.09 17.42
CA PRO A 132 -14.14 -6.87 17.00
C PRO A 132 -15.46 -6.65 17.78
N PRO A 133 -16.06 -5.44 17.74
CA PRO A 133 -15.55 -4.24 17.08
C PRO A 133 -14.46 -3.55 17.91
N LEU A 134 -13.36 -3.17 17.26
CA LEU A 134 -12.32 -2.35 17.86
C LEU A 134 -12.68 -0.86 17.76
N ALA A 135 -12.15 -0.08 18.69
CA ALA A 135 -12.16 1.37 18.56
C ALA A 135 -11.38 1.79 17.30
N THR A 136 -11.89 2.81 16.60
CA THR A 136 -11.29 3.31 15.37
C THR A 136 -11.05 4.81 15.46
N ILE A 137 -10.04 5.28 14.74
CA ILE A 137 -9.84 6.70 14.50
C ILE A 137 -10.69 7.12 13.29
N PRO A 138 -11.58 8.13 13.42
CA PRO A 138 -12.26 8.69 12.28
C PRO A 138 -11.26 9.27 11.27
N ILE A 139 -11.52 9.10 9.98
CA ILE A 139 -10.72 9.72 8.92
C ILE A 139 -11.29 11.11 8.65
N GLY A 140 -10.45 12.15 8.75
CA GLY A 140 -10.80 13.53 8.44
C GLY A 140 -10.45 13.94 7.01
N ILE A 141 -10.36 15.25 6.78
CA ILE A 141 -10.07 15.84 5.45
C ILE A 141 -8.80 16.69 5.55
N SER A 142 -7.69 16.18 5.00
CA SER A 142 -6.39 16.89 5.10
C SER A 142 -6.32 18.17 4.27
N SER A 143 -7.16 18.32 3.26
CA SER A 143 -7.22 19.51 2.41
C SER A 143 -7.89 20.71 3.08
N GLU A 144 -8.63 20.50 4.17
CA GLU A 144 -9.32 21.55 4.94
C GLU A 144 -8.50 22.08 6.12
N VAL A 145 -7.46 21.36 6.54
CA VAL A 145 -6.61 21.75 7.68
C VAL A 145 -6.09 23.17 7.51
N ILE A 146 -5.92 23.94 8.59
CA ILE A 146 -5.42 25.33 8.54
C ILE A 146 -4.08 25.50 9.26
N ASN A 147 -3.22 26.41 8.78
CA ASN A 147 -2.00 26.75 9.52
C ASN A 147 -2.37 27.28 10.90
N GLY A 148 -1.69 26.82 11.95
CA GLY A 148 -1.99 27.14 13.34
C GLY A 148 -3.07 26.28 13.98
N GLU A 149 -3.71 25.37 13.24
CA GLU A 149 -4.68 24.43 13.81
C GLU A 149 -4.00 23.53 14.86
N PRO A 150 -4.54 23.43 16.10
CA PRO A 150 -3.97 22.56 17.10
C PRO A 150 -4.12 21.09 16.71
N ILE A 151 -3.07 20.32 16.95
CA ILE A 151 -3.02 18.90 16.59
C ILE A 151 -2.51 18.05 17.75
N VAL A 152 -2.77 16.75 17.65
CA VAL A 152 -2.14 15.72 18.49
C VAL A 152 -1.43 14.72 17.60
N VAL A 153 -0.19 14.40 17.96
CA VAL A 153 0.56 13.27 17.42
C VAL A 153 0.56 12.17 18.45
N ALA A 154 0.27 10.95 18.02
CA ALA A 154 0.43 9.77 18.87
C ALA A 154 1.40 8.77 18.24
N GLY A 155 2.16 8.07 19.07
CA GLY A 155 3.05 7.02 18.59
C GLY A 155 3.89 6.40 19.69
N ASN A 156 4.81 5.51 19.30
CA ASN A 156 5.61 4.69 20.18
C ASN A 156 7.12 4.99 20.01
N PRO A 157 7.60 6.18 20.43
CA PRO A 157 8.96 6.60 20.19
C PRO A 157 9.96 5.67 20.87
N GLY A 158 10.90 5.14 20.08
CA GLY A 158 11.89 4.17 20.55
C GLY A 158 11.31 2.85 21.09
N GLY A 159 10.02 2.56 20.84
CA GLY A 159 9.37 1.32 21.29
C GLY A 159 9.09 1.22 22.80
N ARG A 160 9.02 2.36 23.51
CA ARG A 160 8.96 2.41 24.99
C ARG A 160 7.55 2.55 25.58
N GLY A 161 6.53 2.64 24.75
CA GLY A 161 5.14 2.88 25.12
C GLY A 161 4.51 3.98 24.28
N LEU A 162 3.18 4.02 24.20
CA LEU A 162 2.50 5.07 23.44
C LEU A 162 2.58 6.40 24.18
N VAL A 163 2.93 7.44 23.44
CA VAL A 163 2.96 8.83 23.90
C VAL A 163 2.05 9.67 23.02
N PHE A 164 1.57 10.77 23.60
CA PHE A 164 0.79 11.79 22.91
C PHE A 164 1.50 13.13 23.06
N THR A 165 1.76 13.80 21.96
CA THR A 165 2.36 15.14 21.91
C THR A 165 1.42 16.10 21.19
N ALA A 166 1.41 17.35 21.61
CA ALA A 166 0.56 18.37 21.03
C ALA A 166 1.42 19.45 20.36
N GLY A 167 0.83 20.12 19.36
CA GLY A 167 1.46 21.17 18.58
C GLY A 167 0.42 21.81 17.65
N ILE A 168 0.89 22.37 16.55
CA ILE A 168 0.05 22.94 15.48
C ILE A 168 0.43 22.39 14.11
N VAL A 169 -0.46 22.57 13.14
CA VAL A 169 -0.09 22.55 11.72
C VAL A 169 0.78 23.78 11.42
N SER A 170 2.07 23.57 11.16
CA SER A 170 3.03 24.64 10.88
C SER A 170 2.93 25.12 9.43
N ALA A 171 2.70 24.20 8.50
CA ALA A 171 2.51 24.50 7.09
C ALA A 171 1.74 23.37 6.40
N LYS A 172 0.84 23.76 5.48
CA LYS A 172 0.24 22.85 4.52
C LYS A 172 1.20 22.63 3.36
N GLU A 173 1.24 21.42 2.87
CA GLU A 173 1.82 21.09 1.56
C GLU A 173 3.29 21.45 1.36
N VAL A 174 4.15 21.03 2.29
CA VAL A 174 5.59 21.19 2.17
C VAL A 174 6.21 20.04 1.37
N LEU A 175 7.33 20.31 0.71
CA LEU A 175 8.13 19.28 0.03
C LEU A 175 9.22 18.81 0.99
N GLU A 176 9.45 17.50 1.01
CA GLU A 176 10.55 16.93 1.79
C GLU A 176 11.89 17.34 1.19
N GLY A 177 12.79 17.88 2.02
CA GLY A 177 14.20 18.07 1.69
C GLY A 177 14.52 19.18 0.67
N GLY A 178 13.71 20.24 0.54
CA GLY A 178 14.08 21.36 -0.32
C GLY A 178 13.56 22.73 0.14
N PRO A 179 14.13 23.84 -0.38
CA PRO A 179 13.63 25.18 -0.12
C PRO A 179 12.16 25.32 -0.59
N ASN A 180 11.47 26.40 -0.21
CA ASN A 180 10.05 26.56 -0.52
C ASN A 180 9.72 26.33 -2.02
N ALA A 181 8.48 25.96 -2.34
CA ALA A 181 8.06 25.65 -3.70
C ALA A 181 8.35 26.77 -4.73
N MET A 182 8.42 28.04 -4.31
CA MET A 182 8.79 29.17 -5.18
C MET A 182 10.28 29.14 -5.58
N VAL A 183 11.18 28.81 -4.65
CA VAL A 183 12.60 28.62 -4.96
C VAL A 183 12.76 27.36 -5.82
N MET A 184 12.05 26.27 -5.49
CA MET A 184 12.15 25.01 -6.23
C MET A 184 11.61 25.10 -7.67
N SER A 185 10.56 25.89 -7.91
CA SER A 185 9.94 26.06 -9.24
C SER A 185 10.89 26.59 -10.31
N ASN A 186 12.00 27.22 -9.92
CA ASN A 186 13.04 27.71 -10.84
C ASN A 186 14.16 26.68 -11.11
N TYR A 187 14.19 25.55 -10.41
CA TYR A 187 15.29 24.59 -10.49
C TYR A 187 14.84 23.16 -10.81
N ILE A 188 13.60 22.75 -10.50
CA ILE A 188 13.13 21.39 -10.74
C ILE A 188 11.61 21.38 -10.99
N ASN A 189 11.14 20.74 -12.07
CA ASN A 189 9.72 20.43 -12.33
C ASN A 189 9.23 19.23 -11.48
N ASP A 190 9.83 18.98 -10.33
CA ASP A 190 9.59 17.80 -9.51
C ASP A 190 8.30 17.96 -8.70
N ARG A 191 7.28 17.18 -9.08
CA ARG A 191 6.01 17.07 -8.35
C ARG A 191 6.17 16.16 -7.13
N ARG A 192 7.12 16.44 -6.22
CA ARG A 192 7.23 15.67 -4.95
C ARG A 192 5.91 15.72 -4.20
N GLU A 193 5.58 14.61 -3.54
CA GLU A 193 4.31 14.49 -2.84
C GLU A 193 4.28 15.43 -1.62
N ARG A 194 3.35 16.40 -1.63
CA ARG A 194 3.17 17.43 -0.59
C ARG A 194 2.77 16.86 0.77
N LEU A 195 3.51 17.19 1.83
CA LEU A 195 3.33 16.73 3.21
C LEU A 195 2.72 17.82 4.10
N ILE A 196 2.13 17.43 5.23
CA ILE A 196 1.74 18.35 6.30
C ILE A 196 2.93 18.53 7.23
N GLN A 197 3.34 19.78 7.49
CA GLN A 197 4.34 20.09 8.50
C GLN A 197 3.67 20.40 9.84
N PHE A 198 4.24 19.90 10.93
CA PHE A 198 3.79 20.17 12.30
C PHE A 198 4.99 20.36 13.24
N ASP A 199 4.74 20.96 14.42
CA ASP A 199 5.78 21.28 15.41
C ASP A 199 5.74 20.44 16.71
N ALA A 200 4.72 19.61 16.88
CA ALA A 200 4.62 18.66 17.99
C ALA A 200 5.87 17.77 18.08
N ALA A 201 6.34 17.53 19.30
CA ALA A 201 7.53 16.70 19.52
C ALA A 201 7.36 15.32 18.87
N SER A 202 8.28 14.99 17.95
CA SER A 202 8.24 13.72 17.21
C SER A 202 9.62 13.11 17.09
N ASN A 203 9.69 11.78 17.17
CA ASN A 203 10.93 11.00 17.14
C ASN A 203 10.73 9.69 16.36
N LYS A 204 11.82 8.99 16.07
CA LYS A 204 11.79 7.62 15.53
C LYS A 204 10.89 6.74 16.41
N GLY A 205 9.91 6.08 15.79
CA GLY A 205 8.86 5.29 16.44
C GLY A 205 7.46 5.94 16.39
N ASN A 206 7.36 7.26 16.15
CA ASN A 206 6.08 7.90 15.82
C ASN A 206 5.64 7.64 14.37
N SER A 207 6.58 7.28 13.48
CA SER A 207 6.27 6.96 12.09
C SER A 207 5.17 5.90 11.98
N GLY A 208 4.20 6.16 11.10
CA GLY A 208 2.96 5.42 10.92
C GLY A 208 1.83 5.79 11.88
N GLY A 209 2.13 6.54 12.95
CA GLY A 209 1.15 6.99 13.94
C GLY A 209 0.27 8.14 13.46
N PRO A 210 -0.85 8.41 14.14
CA PRO A 210 -1.79 9.44 13.74
C PRO A 210 -1.28 10.85 14.03
N LEU A 211 -1.50 11.76 13.08
CA LEU A 211 -1.65 13.19 13.28
C LEU A 211 -3.16 13.50 13.25
N VAL A 212 -3.72 13.97 14.38
CA VAL A 212 -5.15 14.28 14.49
C VAL A 212 -5.43 15.75 14.76
N ASN A 213 -6.56 16.24 14.27
CA ASN A 213 -7.12 17.54 14.64
C ASN A 213 -7.82 17.48 16.01
N MET A 214 -8.31 18.63 16.48
CA MET A 214 -9.05 18.74 17.75
C MET A 214 -10.47 18.15 17.71
N GLU A 215 -10.94 17.70 16.54
CA GLU A 215 -12.16 16.91 16.40
C GLU A 215 -11.90 15.41 16.65
N GLY A 216 -10.63 15.01 16.75
CA GLY A 216 -10.20 13.63 16.93
C GLY A 216 -10.19 12.84 15.62
N GLU A 217 -10.09 13.54 14.48
CA GLU A 217 -10.03 12.94 13.16
C GLU A 217 -8.58 12.86 12.67
N LEU A 218 -8.25 11.74 12.03
CA LEU A 218 -6.97 11.50 11.38
C LEU A 218 -6.84 12.42 10.17
N ILE A 219 -5.94 13.40 10.23
CA ILE A 219 -5.63 14.33 9.14
C ILE A 219 -4.30 14.02 8.46
N GLY A 220 -3.43 13.22 9.10
CA GLY A 220 -2.20 12.77 8.49
C GLY A 220 -1.56 11.57 9.18
N ILE A 221 -0.59 10.97 8.52
CA ILE A 221 0.17 9.81 9.00
C ILE A 221 1.61 10.28 9.18
N VAL A 222 2.07 10.35 10.42
CA VAL A 222 3.43 10.82 10.73
C VAL A 222 4.44 9.94 10.00
N SER A 223 5.37 10.50 9.23
CA SER A 223 6.31 9.71 8.42
C SER A 223 7.76 10.04 8.77
N ALA A 224 8.14 11.31 8.68
CA ALA A 224 9.52 11.74 8.82
C ALA A 224 9.70 12.91 9.80
N VAL A 225 10.94 13.08 10.24
CA VAL A 225 11.45 14.29 10.90
C VAL A 225 12.70 14.71 10.12
N ILE A 226 12.91 16.00 9.96
CA ILE A 226 14.14 16.50 9.30
C ILE A 226 15.29 16.42 10.32
N GLU A 227 16.24 15.51 10.11
CA GLU A 227 17.39 15.35 11.01
C GLU A 227 18.22 16.65 11.06
N GLY A 228 18.59 17.08 12.26
CA GLY A 228 19.34 18.32 12.49
C GLY A 228 18.48 19.57 12.68
N GLU A 229 17.18 19.49 12.40
CA GLU A 229 16.21 20.53 12.71
C GLU A 229 15.36 20.14 13.93
N GLN A 230 14.80 21.13 14.62
CA GLN A 230 13.91 20.92 15.76
C GLN A 230 12.50 21.33 15.39
N ASN A 231 11.50 20.59 15.89
CA ASN A 231 10.09 20.92 15.70
C ASN A 231 9.65 21.00 14.23
N ILE A 232 10.24 20.15 13.38
CA ILE A 232 9.85 20.00 11.97
C ILE A 232 9.52 18.53 11.74
N GLY A 233 8.27 18.18 12.07
CA GLY A 233 7.66 16.89 11.77
C GLY A 233 6.89 16.93 10.46
N LEU A 234 6.89 15.81 9.73
CA LEU A 234 6.22 15.65 8.46
C LEU A 234 5.22 14.50 8.51
N ALA A 235 4.02 14.74 8.00
CA ALA A 235 2.96 13.75 7.90
C ALA A 235 2.44 13.64 6.46
N ILE A 236 2.17 12.41 6.02
CA ILE A 236 1.48 12.12 4.78
C ILE A 236 0.01 12.55 4.96
N PRO A 237 -0.55 13.43 4.10
CA PRO A 237 -1.94 13.86 4.21
C PRO A 237 -2.90 12.67 4.09
N ILE A 238 -3.93 12.60 4.94
CA ILE A 238 -4.87 11.46 4.91
C ILE A 238 -5.62 11.35 3.58
N ASP A 239 -5.87 12.46 2.88
CA ASP A 239 -6.53 12.44 1.57
C ASP A 239 -5.69 11.70 0.53
N ARG A 240 -4.36 11.61 0.71
CA ARG A 240 -3.48 10.81 -0.15
C ARG A 240 -3.82 9.33 0.00
N ALA A 241 -3.88 8.81 1.23
CA ALA A 241 -4.27 7.44 1.49
C ALA A 241 -5.71 7.16 1.02
N ASN A 242 -6.63 8.12 1.20
CA ASN A 242 -8.01 8.01 0.73
C ASN A 242 -8.09 7.87 -0.81
N ARG A 243 -7.38 8.71 -1.57
CA ARG A 243 -7.32 8.60 -3.03
C ARG A 243 -6.68 7.30 -3.51
N LEU A 244 -5.68 6.80 -2.79
CA LEU A 244 -4.93 5.59 -3.14
C LEU A 244 -5.59 4.30 -2.65
N ALA A 245 -6.63 4.37 -1.83
CA ALA A 245 -7.22 3.20 -1.15
C ALA A 245 -7.53 2.02 -2.09
N GLN A 246 -8.10 2.30 -3.27
CA GLN A 246 -8.39 1.25 -4.26
C GLN A 246 -7.12 0.56 -4.74
N ARG A 247 -6.08 1.33 -5.10
CA ARG A 247 -4.79 0.81 -5.58
C ARG A 247 -4.02 0.07 -4.47
N MET A 248 -4.21 0.51 -3.22
CA MET A 248 -3.57 -0.12 -2.06
C MET A 248 -4.14 -1.52 -1.80
N LEU A 249 -5.47 -1.68 -1.82
CA LEU A 249 -6.11 -2.94 -1.40
C LEU A 249 -6.50 -3.85 -2.56
N GLU A 250 -7.02 -3.32 -3.67
CA GLU A 250 -7.53 -4.05 -4.84
C GLU A 250 -8.37 -5.31 -4.47
N PRO A 251 -9.37 -5.20 -3.55
CA PRO A 251 -10.10 -6.34 -3.00
C PRO A 251 -10.87 -7.12 -4.08
N GLU A 252 -11.32 -6.42 -5.12
CA GLU A 252 -12.09 -7.00 -6.21
C GLU A 252 -11.28 -8.04 -7.01
N TRP A 253 -10.04 -7.72 -7.38
CA TRP A 253 -9.12 -8.63 -8.08
C TRP A 253 -8.73 -9.84 -7.23
N ALA A 254 -8.50 -9.59 -5.95
CA ALA A 254 -8.08 -10.63 -5.03
C ALA A 254 -9.20 -11.64 -4.76
N HIS A 255 -10.42 -11.15 -4.51
CA HIS A 255 -11.60 -11.97 -4.20
C HIS A 255 -12.40 -12.38 -5.43
N ARG A 256 -11.95 -12.01 -6.64
CA ARG A 256 -12.56 -12.33 -7.94
C ARG A 256 -14.00 -11.85 -8.06
N LYS A 257 -14.35 -10.72 -7.44
CA LYS A 257 -15.70 -10.15 -7.50
C LYS A 257 -15.62 -8.65 -7.70
N THR A 258 -16.41 -8.09 -8.59
CA THR A 258 -16.45 -6.65 -8.84
C THR A 258 -17.82 -6.06 -8.58
N THR A 259 -17.82 -4.83 -8.09
CA THR A 259 -18.98 -3.95 -7.99
C THR A 259 -19.23 -3.18 -9.28
N ARG A 260 -18.24 -3.06 -10.18
CA ARG A 260 -18.29 -2.21 -11.39
C ARG A 260 -18.49 -0.72 -11.11
N LEU A 261 -18.43 -0.28 -9.85
CA LEU A 261 -18.60 1.11 -9.48
C LEU A 261 -17.25 1.83 -9.55
N GLU A 262 -17.18 2.87 -10.35
CA GLU A 262 -16.07 3.81 -10.35
C GLU A 262 -16.49 5.09 -9.64
N PHE A 263 -15.61 5.63 -8.80
CA PHE A 263 -15.90 6.82 -8.00
C PHE A 263 -15.05 8.00 -8.43
N ASP A 264 -15.62 9.20 -8.42
CA ASP A 264 -15.00 10.47 -8.83
C ASP A 264 -13.73 10.77 -8.04
N PRO A 265 -12.53 10.65 -8.63
CA PRO A 265 -11.26 10.66 -7.90
C PRO A 265 -10.96 11.98 -7.16
N LEU A 266 -11.72 13.04 -7.46
CA LEU A 266 -11.60 14.35 -6.81
C LEU A 266 -12.57 14.51 -5.64
N ALA A 267 -13.57 13.66 -5.51
CA ALA A 267 -14.48 13.64 -4.38
C ALA A 267 -13.84 12.99 -3.15
N SER A 268 -14.00 13.63 -1.98
CA SER A 268 -13.54 13.11 -0.68
C SER A 268 -14.36 11.88 -0.22
N ASP A 269 -15.60 11.75 -0.69
CA ASP A 269 -16.53 10.68 -0.41
C ASP A 269 -16.76 9.76 -1.63
N LEU A 270 -17.78 8.90 -1.56
CA LEU A 270 -18.09 7.88 -2.57
C LEU A 270 -19.11 8.36 -3.61
N LYS A 271 -18.76 9.43 -4.31
CA LYS A 271 -19.54 9.90 -5.45
C LYS A 271 -19.26 9.03 -6.68
N VAL A 272 -20.29 8.38 -7.22
CA VAL A 272 -20.21 7.53 -8.40
C VAL A 272 -19.87 8.38 -9.61
N LEU A 273 -18.80 8.01 -10.30
CA LEU A 273 -18.37 8.59 -11.58
C LEU A 273 -18.99 7.82 -12.73
N SER A 274 -18.89 6.50 -12.70
CA SER A 274 -19.34 5.62 -13.76
C SER A 274 -19.73 4.25 -13.21
N VAL A 275 -20.47 3.50 -14.00
CA VAL A 275 -20.79 2.09 -13.75
C VAL A 275 -20.35 1.31 -14.97
N ALA A 276 -19.34 0.44 -14.82
CA ALA A 276 -18.83 -0.36 -15.93
C ALA A 276 -19.92 -1.30 -16.48
N SER A 277 -19.90 -1.54 -17.80
CA SER A 277 -20.87 -2.38 -18.49
C SER A 277 -20.88 -3.81 -17.94
N SER A 278 -22.08 -4.36 -17.69
CA SER A 278 -22.28 -5.71 -17.15
C SER A 278 -22.48 -6.75 -18.25
N SER A 279 -22.02 -7.97 -17.98
CA SER A 279 -22.36 -9.16 -18.79
C SER A 279 -23.69 -9.80 -18.36
N ILE A 280 -24.25 -9.37 -17.24
CA ILE A 280 -25.52 -9.83 -16.67
C ILE A 280 -26.61 -8.81 -17.02
N PRO A 281 -27.64 -9.17 -17.80
CA PRO A 281 -28.80 -8.32 -17.99
C PRO A 281 -29.56 -8.24 -16.67
N ASN A 282 -29.56 -7.08 -16.01
CA ASN A 282 -30.42 -6.86 -14.84
C ASN A 282 -30.90 -5.41 -14.80
N GLU A 283 -32.17 -5.22 -14.45
CA GLU A 283 -32.77 -3.89 -14.21
C GLU A 283 -31.98 -3.10 -13.15
N ALA A 284 -31.31 -3.81 -12.23
CA ALA A 284 -30.38 -3.27 -11.24
C ALA A 284 -29.18 -2.50 -11.83
N ASN A 285 -28.78 -2.76 -13.08
CA ASN A 285 -27.67 -2.05 -13.73
C ASN A 285 -27.97 -0.58 -14.04
N THR A 286 -29.22 -0.14 -13.83
CA THR A 286 -29.64 1.25 -13.95
C THR A 286 -30.01 1.88 -12.61
N ALA A 287 -29.96 1.10 -11.51
CA ALA A 287 -30.40 1.56 -10.19
C ALA A 287 -29.43 2.56 -9.55
N ILE A 288 -28.14 2.52 -9.91
CA ILE A 288 -27.12 3.48 -9.50
C ILE A 288 -26.66 4.22 -10.75
N LEU A 289 -26.57 5.54 -10.63
CA LEU A 289 -26.26 6.46 -11.73
C LEU A 289 -25.03 7.31 -11.40
N PRO A 290 -24.28 7.78 -12.41
CA PRO A 290 -23.27 8.82 -12.21
C PRO A 290 -23.83 10.01 -11.42
N GLY A 291 -23.09 10.47 -10.42
CA GLY A 291 -23.48 11.55 -9.52
C GLY A 291 -24.11 11.10 -8.19
N ASP A 292 -24.58 9.85 -8.11
CA ASP A 292 -25.05 9.25 -6.86
C ASP A 292 -23.94 9.19 -5.79
N ARG A 293 -24.32 9.24 -4.51
CA ARG A 293 -23.37 9.07 -3.40
C ARG A 293 -23.71 7.83 -2.60
N ILE A 294 -22.75 6.91 -2.45
CA ILE A 294 -22.94 5.73 -1.60
C ILE A 294 -22.75 6.13 -0.14
N LYS A 295 -23.80 6.00 0.68
CA LYS A 295 -23.78 6.39 2.10
C LYS A 295 -23.58 5.19 3.02
N THR A 296 -24.12 4.03 2.65
CA THR A 296 -23.89 2.78 3.40
C THR A 296 -23.75 1.59 2.47
N ALA A 297 -23.03 0.57 2.94
CA ALA A 297 -22.98 -0.74 2.34
C ALA A 297 -23.23 -1.78 3.45
N ASN A 298 -24.28 -2.58 3.29
CA ASN A 298 -24.73 -3.58 4.27
C ASN A 298 -24.94 -3.00 5.68
N ASN A 299 -25.51 -1.80 5.75
CA ASN A 299 -25.73 -0.98 6.95
C ASN A 299 -24.47 -0.38 7.59
N GLU A 300 -23.28 -0.62 7.04
CA GLU A 300 -22.06 0.04 7.49
C GLU A 300 -21.92 1.41 6.81
N PRO A 301 -21.66 2.50 7.56
CA PRO A 301 -21.45 3.83 7.00
C PRO A 301 -20.22 3.88 6.11
N MET A 302 -20.38 4.37 4.90
CA MET A 302 -19.31 4.55 3.94
C MET A 302 -18.97 6.03 3.85
N ARG A 303 -17.97 6.47 4.63
CA ARG A 303 -17.63 7.91 4.74
C ARG A 303 -16.61 8.33 3.68
N ASN A 304 -15.80 7.39 3.24
CA ASN A 304 -14.67 7.62 2.35
C ASN A 304 -14.30 6.34 1.59
N ARG A 305 -13.27 6.40 0.75
CA ARG A 305 -12.83 5.28 -0.09
C ARG A 305 -12.12 4.19 0.70
N ILE A 306 -11.48 4.53 1.81
CA ILE A 306 -10.86 3.54 2.70
C ILE A 306 -11.93 2.63 3.29
N ASP A 307 -13.02 3.22 3.82
CA ASP A 307 -14.18 2.45 4.33
C ASP A 307 -14.72 1.50 3.25
N TRP A 308 -14.91 2.00 2.02
CA TRP A 308 -15.40 1.19 0.90
C TRP A 308 -14.49 0.00 0.59
N GLN A 309 -13.19 0.22 0.46
CA GLN A 309 -12.25 -0.83 0.09
C GLN A 309 -12.10 -1.87 1.21
N LEU A 310 -12.14 -1.45 2.48
CA LEU A 310 -12.09 -2.37 3.64
C LEU A 310 -13.42 -3.13 3.84
N MET A 311 -14.55 -2.52 3.50
CA MET A 311 -15.83 -3.20 3.43
C MET A 311 -15.80 -4.29 2.37
N LEU A 312 -15.35 -3.97 1.15
CA LEU A 312 -15.21 -4.95 0.08
C LEU A 312 -14.25 -6.07 0.49
N GLU A 313 -13.12 -5.73 1.11
CA GLU A 313 -12.16 -6.70 1.61
C GLU A 313 -12.79 -7.73 2.55
N THR A 314 -13.72 -7.29 3.39
CA THR A 314 -14.39 -8.13 4.40
C THR A 314 -15.58 -8.91 3.80
N LEU A 315 -16.35 -8.31 2.90
CA LEU A 315 -17.63 -8.86 2.44
C LEU A 315 -17.52 -9.72 1.17
N LEU A 316 -16.66 -9.36 0.22
CA LEU A 316 -16.57 -10.06 -1.07
C LEU A 316 -16.31 -11.56 -0.96
N PRO A 317 -15.50 -12.08 0.00
CA PRO A 317 -15.26 -13.53 0.10
C PRO A 317 -16.52 -14.37 0.24
N ASN A 318 -17.57 -13.84 0.90
CA ASN A 318 -18.73 -14.62 1.34
C ASN A 318 -20.07 -14.08 0.85
N ARG A 319 -20.08 -13.14 -0.10
CA ARG A 319 -21.33 -12.53 -0.62
C ARG A 319 -21.32 -12.40 -2.13
N ASP A 320 -22.51 -12.53 -2.71
CA ASP A 320 -22.75 -12.33 -4.16
C ASP A 320 -23.59 -11.06 -4.43
N GLN A 321 -24.02 -10.35 -3.38
CA GLN A 321 -24.65 -9.03 -3.50
C GLN A 321 -24.33 -8.15 -2.29
N LEU A 322 -24.44 -6.85 -2.49
CA LEU A 322 -24.37 -5.81 -1.46
C LEU A 322 -25.74 -5.12 -1.32
N THR A 323 -26.07 -4.68 -0.11
CA THR A 323 -27.20 -3.77 0.10
C THR A 323 -26.64 -2.36 0.23
N LEU A 324 -26.83 -1.52 -0.78
CA LEU A 324 -26.30 -0.15 -0.80
C LEU A 324 -27.40 0.85 -0.45
N THR A 325 -27.10 1.82 0.41
CA THR A 325 -27.93 3.03 0.52
C THR A 325 -27.26 4.14 -0.26
N VAL A 326 -28.00 4.68 -1.22
CA VAL A 326 -27.55 5.65 -2.21
C VAL A 326 -28.31 6.95 -1.97
N GLU A 327 -27.59 8.07 -1.93
CA GLU A 327 -28.18 9.40 -1.92
C GLU A 327 -28.23 9.94 -3.35
N ARG A 328 -29.43 10.25 -3.82
CA ARG A 328 -29.69 10.87 -5.14
C ARG A 328 -30.62 12.06 -4.95
N ASN A 329 -30.19 13.25 -5.37
CA ASN A 329 -30.97 14.49 -5.23
C ASN A 329 -31.47 14.76 -3.80
N GLY A 330 -30.73 14.31 -2.78
CA GLY A 330 -31.08 14.44 -1.35
C GLY A 330 -31.99 13.34 -0.81
N GLU A 331 -32.45 12.41 -1.63
CA GLU A 331 -33.25 11.26 -1.20
C GLU A 331 -32.39 10.02 -1.00
N SER A 332 -32.71 9.20 0.02
CA SER A 332 -32.05 7.92 0.27
C SER A 332 -32.78 6.78 -0.43
N ILE A 333 -32.08 6.03 -1.27
CA ILE A 333 -32.57 4.89 -2.04
C ILE A 333 -31.78 3.65 -1.62
N GLN A 334 -32.48 2.57 -1.24
CA GLN A 334 -31.83 1.27 -1.06
C GLN A 334 -31.77 0.50 -2.37
N VAL A 335 -30.59 -0.04 -2.68
CA VAL A 335 -30.32 -0.81 -3.89
C VAL A 335 -29.69 -2.14 -3.51
N GLN A 336 -30.25 -3.23 -4.03
CA GLN A 336 -29.60 -4.54 -4.00
C GLN A 336 -28.64 -4.61 -5.20
N TRP A 337 -27.35 -4.56 -4.92
CA TRP A 337 -26.30 -4.45 -5.92
C TRP A 337 -25.60 -5.80 -6.14
N PRO A 338 -25.74 -6.43 -7.32
CA PRO A 338 -25.12 -7.73 -7.57
C PRO A 338 -23.60 -7.60 -7.70
N LEU A 339 -22.88 -8.62 -7.25
CA LEU A 339 -21.44 -8.76 -7.45
C LEU A 339 -21.18 -9.74 -8.60
N GLU A 340 -20.37 -9.31 -9.56
CA GLU A 340 -19.98 -10.12 -10.72
C GLU A 340 -18.63 -10.78 -10.50
N SER A 341 -18.49 -12.02 -10.96
CA SER A 341 -17.18 -12.68 -10.96
C SER A 341 -16.24 -11.98 -11.95
N ILE A 342 -15.05 -11.63 -11.48
CA ILE A 342 -13.98 -11.14 -12.36
C ILE A 342 -13.26 -12.34 -12.97
N VAL A 343 -13.28 -12.43 -14.29
CA VAL A 343 -12.37 -13.30 -15.02
C VAL A 343 -11.03 -12.58 -15.13
N GLY A 344 -9.93 -13.29 -14.84
CA GLY A 344 -8.59 -12.72 -15.02
C GLY A 344 -8.37 -12.26 -16.47
N LEU A 345 -7.47 -11.29 -16.67
CA LEU A 345 -7.10 -10.86 -18.01
C LEU A 345 -6.60 -12.06 -18.79
N LYS A 346 -7.19 -12.27 -19.96
CA LYS A 346 -6.87 -13.40 -20.82
C LYS A 346 -5.48 -13.22 -21.39
N THR A 347 -4.74 -14.32 -21.40
CA THR A 347 -3.49 -14.47 -22.14
C THR A 347 -3.74 -15.22 -23.45
N ILE A 348 -2.86 -15.01 -24.42
CA ILE A 348 -2.86 -15.71 -25.69
C ILE A 348 -2.21 -17.09 -25.49
N GLN A 349 -2.88 -18.13 -26.00
CA GLN A 349 -2.28 -19.46 -26.13
C GLN A 349 -1.54 -19.52 -27.47
N ALA A 350 -0.23 -19.33 -27.44
CA ALA A 350 0.63 -19.47 -28.61
C ALA A 350 1.96 -20.09 -28.21
N GLU A 351 2.48 -20.98 -29.04
CA GLU A 351 3.84 -21.50 -28.90
C GLU A 351 4.78 -20.60 -29.72
N THR A 352 5.75 -19.99 -29.06
CA THR A 352 6.84 -19.26 -29.71
C THR A 352 8.15 -19.51 -28.99
N THR A 353 9.19 -19.78 -29.77
CA THR A 353 10.57 -19.93 -29.30
C THR A 353 11.35 -18.61 -29.37
N GLN A 354 10.79 -17.56 -29.99
CA GLN A 354 11.46 -16.28 -30.12
C GLN A 354 11.35 -15.49 -28.81
N THR A 355 12.48 -15.38 -28.12
CA THR A 355 12.62 -14.59 -26.90
C THR A 355 12.79 -13.11 -27.20
N GLY A 356 12.50 -12.28 -26.19
CA GLY A 356 12.72 -10.85 -26.23
C GLY A 356 11.46 -10.02 -26.46
N ILE A 357 11.66 -8.73 -26.66
CA ILE A 357 10.64 -7.71 -26.87
C ILE A 357 11.10 -6.76 -27.97
N ARG A 358 10.18 -6.37 -28.86
CA ARG A 358 10.50 -5.39 -29.91
C ARG A 358 10.58 -4.01 -29.27
N TYR A 359 11.53 -3.19 -29.71
CA TYR A 359 11.60 -1.79 -29.32
C TYR A 359 11.70 -0.89 -30.55
N GLU A 360 11.21 0.33 -30.40
CA GLU A 360 11.37 1.44 -31.33
C GLU A 360 11.84 2.66 -30.54
N PHE A 361 12.82 3.37 -31.08
CA PHE A 361 13.49 4.49 -30.45
C PHE A 361 13.22 5.76 -31.25
N TYR A 362 12.91 6.83 -30.54
CA TYR A 362 12.47 8.10 -31.09
C TYR A 362 13.30 9.22 -30.47
N GLU A 363 13.71 10.19 -31.29
CA GLU A 363 14.43 11.37 -30.82
C GLU A 363 13.47 12.56 -30.76
N GLY A 364 13.53 13.34 -29.68
CA GLY A 364 12.65 14.49 -29.52
C GLY A 364 12.59 14.99 -28.08
N LYS A 365 12.21 16.26 -27.92
CA LYS A 365 12.00 16.83 -26.59
C LYS A 365 10.60 16.52 -26.11
N PHE A 366 10.50 15.78 -25.01
CA PHE A 366 9.23 15.35 -24.44
C PHE A 366 9.13 15.79 -22.98
N ASN A 367 7.93 16.22 -22.58
CA ASN A 367 7.56 16.54 -21.20
C ASN A 367 6.28 15.81 -20.75
N GLN A 368 5.75 14.99 -21.65
CA GLN A 368 4.59 14.11 -21.51
C GLN A 368 4.71 13.03 -22.59
N MET A 369 3.98 11.93 -22.43
CA MET A 369 4.01 10.82 -23.37
C MET A 369 3.63 11.28 -24.78
N PRO A 370 4.49 11.10 -25.80
CA PRO A 370 4.12 11.45 -27.16
C PRO A 370 3.11 10.47 -27.74
N ASP A 371 2.43 10.90 -28.79
CA ASP A 371 1.70 9.99 -29.67
C ASP A 371 2.69 9.28 -30.61
N PHE A 372 3.09 8.06 -30.25
CA PHE A 372 4.09 7.29 -30.99
C PHE A 372 3.67 6.98 -32.44
N ASP A 373 2.38 6.90 -32.72
CA ASP A 373 1.88 6.62 -34.08
C ASP A 373 2.02 7.83 -35.01
N MET A 374 2.26 9.01 -34.44
CA MET A 374 2.54 10.26 -35.14
C MET A 374 4.05 10.55 -35.27
N LEU A 375 4.91 9.68 -34.75
CA LEU A 375 6.37 9.84 -34.80
C LEU A 375 7.01 8.84 -35.75
N GLU A 376 8.16 9.23 -36.32
CA GLU A 376 9.01 8.33 -37.07
C GLU A 376 10.11 7.75 -36.17
N SER A 377 10.17 6.43 -36.07
CA SER A 377 11.22 5.74 -35.31
C SER A 377 12.55 5.88 -36.04
N VAL A 378 13.60 6.34 -35.33
CA VAL A 378 14.95 6.44 -35.89
C VAL A 378 15.69 5.11 -35.87
N ARG A 379 15.22 4.17 -35.03
CA ARG A 379 15.85 2.85 -34.83
C ARG A 379 14.88 1.90 -34.14
N GLY A 380 14.90 0.64 -34.53
CA GLY A 380 14.19 -0.42 -33.80
C GLY A 380 14.98 -1.72 -33.79
N GLY A 381 14.50 -2.67 -32.99
CA GLY A 381 15.12 -3.99 -32.88
C GLY A 381 14.43 -4.87 -31.86
N VAL A 382 15.14 -5.91 -31.43
CA VAL A 382 14.72 -6.82 -30.35
C VAL A 382 15.72 -6.72 -29.22
N THR A 383 15.22 -6.68 -27.99
CA THR A 383 16.02 -6.71 -26.77
C THR A 383 15.46 -7.75 -25.79
N GLU A 384 16.24 -8.14 -24.80
CA GLU A 384 15.85 -9.08 -23.76
C GLU A 384 15.35 -8.39 -22.48
N SER A 385 15.33 -7.05 -22.42
CA SER A 385 14.90 -6.33 -21.22
C SER A 385 14.33 -4.95 -21.57
N PHE A 386 13.75 -4.30 -20.56
CA PHE A 386 13.35 -2.89 -20.62
C PHE A 386 14.48 -1.94 -20.23
N ASP A 387 15.73 -2.42 -20.14
CA ASP A 387 16.87 -1.57 -19.81
C ASP A 387 17.13 -0.56 -20.93
N ILE A 388 17.01 0.72 -20.60
CA ILE A 388 17.10 1.82 -21.55
C ILE A 388 18.55 2.22 -21.79
N ALA A 389 19.46 2.01 -20.83
CA ALA A 389 20.83 2.50 -20.94
C ALA A 389 21.56 2.01 -22.20
N PRO A 390 21.48 0.71 -22.58
CA PRO A 390 22.07 0.25 -23.84
C PRO A 390 21.39 0.83 -25.10
N LEU A 391 20.11 1.18 -25.02
CA LEU A 391 19.34 1.74 -26.14
C LEU A 391 19.65 3.24 -26.31
N ALA A 392 19.76 3.99 -25.23
CA ALA A 392 20.05 5.42 -25.26
C ALA A 392 21.49 5.74 -25.69
N MET A 393 22.42 4.77 -25.63
CA MET A 393 23.83 4.94 -25.96
C MET A 393 24.44 6.09 -25.16
N ASP A 394 24.91 7.15 -25.83
CA ASP A 394 25.52 8.32 -25.20
C ASP A 394 24.50 9.43 -24.86
N ARG A 395 23.21 9.24 -25.20
CA ARG A 395 22.14 10.19 -24.84
C ARG A 395 21.64 9.93 -23.43
N ASN A 396 21.34 11.00 -22.71
CA ASN A 396 20.75 10.97 -21.36
C ASN A 396 19.39 11.66 -21.27
N GLN A 397 18.93 12.27 -22.37
CA GLN A 397 17.64 12.98 -22.45
C GLN A 397 17.21 13.19 -23.90
N ASP A 398 16.01 13.76 -24.06
CA ASP A 398 15.38 14.10 -25.33
C ASP A 398 15.17 12.87 -26.24
N PHE A 399 14.61 11.80 -25.68
CA PHE A 399 14.24 10.61 -26.44
C PHE A 399 13.00 9.91 -25.87
N ALA A 400 12.40 9.03 -26.67
CA ALA A 400 11.32 8.14 -26.26
C ALA A 400 11.54 6.73 -26.80
N VAL A 401 10.97 5.74 -26.12
CA VAL A 401 11.07 4.33 -26.47
C VAL A 401 9.71 3.66 -26.33
N ARG A 402 9.31 2.89 -27.35
CA ARG A 402 8.14 2.03 -27.32
C ARG A 402 8.58 0.58 -27.39
N PHE A 403 8.15 -0.22 -26.41
CA PHE A 403 8.37 -1.66 -26.36
C PHE A 403 7.06 -2.39 -26.64
N VAL A 404 7.07 -3.41 -27.50
CA VAL A 404 5.91 -4.24 -27.84
C VAL A 404 6.30 -5.70 -27.85
N GLY A 405 5.54 -6.53 -27.11
CA GLY A 405 5.74 -7.97 -27.09
C GLY A 405 4.81 -8.64 -26.10
N ASN A 406 5.25 -9.77 -25.55
CA ASN A 406 4.45 -10.55 -24.62
C ASN A 406 5.26 -10.96 -23.39
N ALA A 407 4.63 -10.97 -22.22
CA ALA A 407 5.16 -11.56 -21.01
C ALA A 407 4.65 -13.00 -20.84
N ALA A 408 5.54 -13.95 -20.54
CA ALA A 408 5.16 -15.31 -20.22
C ALA A 408 4.61 -15.38 -18.78
N ILE A 409 3.37 -15.84 -18.67
CA ILE A 409 2.66 -16.10 -17.42
C ILE A 409 2.63 -17.61 -17.20
N GLU A 410 3.30 -18.07 -16.14
CA GLU A 410 3.59 -19.50 -15.93
C GLU A 410 2.42 -20.26 -15.30
N SER A 411 1.58 -19.57 -14.53
CA SER A 411 0.44 -20.13 -13.82
C SER A 411 -0.73 -19.15 -13.73
N ASP A 412 -1.94 -19.69 -13.62
CA ASP A 412 -3.12 -18.91 -13.26
C ASP A 412 -2.95 -18.36 -11.85
N GLY A 413 -3.19 -17.07 -11.66
CA GLY A 413 -2.91 -16.49 -10.35
C GLY A 413 -3.17 -15.00 -10.24
N LEU A 414 -2.98 -14.51 -9.02
CA LEU A 414 -2.89 -13.09 -8.75
C LEU A 414 -1.44 -12.66 -9.03
N TYR A 415 -1.27 -11.60 -9.81
CA TYR A 415 0.03 -11.06 -10.15
C TYR A 415 0.09 -9.59 -9.74
N ARG A 416 1.28 -9.18 -9.33
CA ARG A 416 1.61 -7.77 -9.19
C ARG A 416 2.39 -7.34 -10.41
N ILE A 417 1.99 -6.20 -10.96
CA ILE A 417 2.68 -5.55 -12.07
C ILE A 417 3.14 -4.19 -11.56
N VAL A 418 4.44 -3.92 -11.69
CA VAL A 418 5.06 -2.66 -11.28
C VAL A 418 5.83 -2.09 -12.46
N LEU A 419 5.65 -0.79 -12.69
CA LEU A 419 6.39 0.02 -13.63
C LEU A 419 7.16 1.07 -12.82
N VAL A 420 8.48 1.14 -12.99
CA VAL A 420 9.32 2.17 -12.37
C VAL A 420 9.95 2.98 -13.49
N SER A 421 9.81 4.30 -13.46
CA SER A 421 10.49 5.17 -14.44
C SER A 421 10.97 6.48 -13.83
N ASP A 422 12.12 6.95 -14.32
CA ASP A 422 12.52 8.36 -14.24
C ASP A 422 11.99 9.06 -15.51
N ASP A 423 11.25 10.16 -15.33
CA ASP A 423 10.28 10.72 -16.27
C ASP A 423 9.19 9.70 -16.69
N GLY A 424 8.41 10.03 -17.73
CA GLY A 424 7.11 9.44 -17.94
C GLY A 424 7.14 8.04 -18.56
N SER A 425 6.26 7.16 -18.08
CA SER A 425 6.00 5.86 -18.70
C SER A 425 4.52 5.45 -18.65
N LYS A 426 4.11 4.59 -19.59
CA LYS A 426 2.79 3.94 -19.62
C LYS A 426 2.96 2.47 -19.92
N LEU A 427 2.20 1.62 -19.23
CA LEU A 427 2.14 0.19 -19.50
C LEU A 427 0.71 -0.18 -19.88
N TYR A 428 0.59 -0.86 -21.01
CA TYR A 428 -0.64 -1.37 -21.59
C TYR A 428 -0.64 -2.89 -21.53
N ILE A 429 -1.81 -3.46 -21.26
CA ILE A 429 -2.05 -4.90 -21.30
C ILE A 429 -3.24 -5.12 -22.22
N ASN A 430 -3.11 -6.01 -23.20
CA ASN A 430 -4.17 -6.23 -24.21
C ASN A 430 -4.65 -4.92 -24.85
N ASP A 431 -3.71 -4.01 -25.14
CA ASP A 431 -3.94 -2.66 -25.70
C ASP A 431 -4.74 -1.68 -24.83
N GLU A 432 -5.12 -2.07 -23.61
CA GLU A 432 -5.74 -1.19 -22.63
C GLU A 432 -4.69 -0.61 -21.67
N LEU A 433 -4.80 0.70 -21.39
CA LEU A 433 -3.92 1.38 -20.43
C LEU A 433 -4.08 0.77 -19.04
N PHE A 434 -3.01 0.17 -18.53
CA PHE A 434 -3.04 -0.53 -17.25
C PHE A 434 -2.35 0.26 -16.14
N ILE A 435 -1.16 0.84 -16.42
CA ILE A 435 -0.45 1.75 -15.52
C ILE A 435 -0.13 3.03 -16.27
N ASP A 436 -0.49 4.17 -15.67
CA ASP A 436 -0.11 5.50 -16.12
C ASP A 436 0.87 6.11 -15.12
N ASN A 437 2.09 6.35 -15.58
CA ASN A 437 3.19 6.94 -14.83
C ASN A 437 3.78 8.13 -15.64
N ASP A 438 2.94 8.89 -16.34
CA ASP A 438 3.36 9.97 -17.24
C ASP A 438 3.85 11.25 -16.50
N GLY A 439 4.52 12.11 -17.26
CA GLY A 439 5.06 13.41 -16.85
C GLY A 439 6.52 13.36 -16.40
N ASN A 440 7.11 14.54 -16.18
CA ASN A 440 8.49 14.64 -15.69
C ASN A 440 8.54 14.44 -14.17
N HIS A 441 9.39 13.53 -13.70
CA HIS A 441 9.55 13.20 -12.30
C HIS A 441 10.78 12.33 -12.06
N PRO A 442 11.37 12.33 -10.86
CA PRO A 442 12.40 11.36 -10.52
C PRO A 442 11.86 9.91 -10.58
N ALA A 443 12.77 8.95 -10.57
CA ALA A 443 12.48 7.52 -10.55
C ALA A 443 11.43 7.17 -9.50
N LYS A 444 10.23 6.79 -9.93
CA LYS A 444 9.12 6.43 -9.04
C LYS A 444 8.46 5.12 -9.50
N PRO A 445 8.10 4.22 -8.57
CA PRO A 445 7.31 3.05 -8.91
C PRO A 445 5.84 3.43 -9.09
N SER A 446 5.12 2.61 -9.84
CA SER A 446 3.66 2.61 -9.95
C SER A 446 3.23 1.18 -10.21
N GLY A 447 2.35 0.63 -9.38
CA GLY A 447 1.99 -0.78 -9.46
C GLY A 447 0.53 -1.07 -9.15
N ARG A 448 0.05 -2.20 -9.67
CA ARG A 448 -1.31 -2.71 -9.49
C ARG A 448 -1.29 -4.23 -9.34
N ILE A 449 -2.37 -4.75 -8.77
CA ILE A 449 -2.66 -6.18 -8.73
C ILE A 449 -3.64 -6.51 -9.85
N VAL A 450 -3.43 -7.65 -10.51
CA VAL A 450 -4.36 -8.19 -11.51
C VAL A 450 -4.36 -9.71 -11.47
N ARG A 451 -5.48 -10.32 -11.85
CA ARG A 451 -5.54 -11.77 -12.02
C ARG A 451 -5.25 -12.12 -13.48
N LEU A 452 -4.33 -13.05 -13.71
CA LEU A 452 -3.91 -13.49 -15.04
C LEU A 452 -4.13 -14.99 -15.21
N THR A 453 -4.38 -15.43 -16.44
CA THR A 453 -4.34 -16.84 -16.84
C THR A 453 -2.96 -17.21 -17.39
N LYS A 454 -2.53 -18.45 -17.23
CA LYS A 454 -1.31 -18.99 -17.83
C LYS A 454 -1.33 -18.81 -19.35
N GLY A 455 -0.22 -18.30 -19.91
CA GLY A 455 -0.07 -18.05 -21.34
C GLY A 455 0.82 -16.84 -21.63
N LEU A 456 0.71 -16.28 -22.83
CA LEU A 456 1.42 -15.05 -23.21
C LEU A 456 0.52 -13.84 -22.98
N LEU A 457 0.99 -12.88 -22.19
CA LEU A 457 0.30 -11.63 -21.92
C LEU A 457 0.82 -10.55 -22.86
N PRO A 458 0.02 -10.07 -23.84
CA PRO A 458 0.36 -8.90 -24.65
C PRO A 458 0.64 -7.70 -23.76
N ILE A 459 1.83 -7.13 -23.93
CA ILE A 459 2.25 -5.93 -23.22
C ILE A 459 2.85 -4.91 -24.20
N LYS A 460 2.54 -3.65 -23.93
CA LYS A 460 3.21 -2.51 -24.55
C LYS A 460 3.67 -1.55 -23.45
N VAL A 461 4.92 -1.11 -23.51
CA VAL A 461 5.47 -0.14 -22.57
C VAL A 461 6.00 1.04 -23.36
N GLU A 462 5.50 2.22 -23.04
CA GLU A 462 5.88 3.47 -23.65
C GLU A 462 6.61 4.30 -22.59
N TYR A 463 7.71 4.94 -22.99
CA TYR A 463 8.59 5.67 -22.09
C TYR A 463 9.15 6.90 -22.81
N PHE A 464 9.33 8.00 -22.08
CA PHE A 464 10.15 9.10 -22.54
C PHE A 464 11.12 9.55 -21.45
N GLN A 465 12.27 10.06 -21.88
CA GLN A 465 13.24 10.73 -21.04
C GLN A 465 13.33 12.19 -21.46
N GLY A 466 12.87 13.08 -20.60
CA GLY A 466 12.88 14.52 -20.82
C GLY A 466 14.15 15.18 -20.30
N ASN A 467 14.61 14.84 -19.09
CA ASN A 467 15.82 15.41 -18.47
C ASN A 467 16.33 14.55 -17.30
N GLY A 468 17.57 14.76 -16.86
CA GLY A 468 18.07 14.16 -15.62
C GLY A 468 18.63 12.75 -15.79
N LEU A 469 18.37 11.87 -14.82
CA LEU A 469 18.78 10.46 -14.87
C LEU A 469 17.73 9.65 -15.61
N MET A 470 18.09 8.52 -16.21
CA MET A 470 17.12 7.66 -16.90
C MET A 470 17.02 6.31 -16.20
N SER A 471 15.79 5.80 -16.05
CA SER A 471 15.56 4.43 -15.62
C SER A 471 14.18 3.95 -16.07
N LEU A 472 14.10 2.66 -16.41
CA LEU A 472 12.84 1.97 -16.69
C LEU A 472 12.95 0.53 -16.19
N PHE A 473 12.01 0.13 -15.34
CA PHE A 473 11.91 -1.23 -14.84
C PHE A 473 10.48 -1.72 -14.93
N VAL A 474 10.31 -2.96 -15.37
CA VAL A 474 9.02 -3.65 -15.40
C VAL A 474 9.14 -4.91 -14.59
N VAL A 475 8.20 -5.13 -13.69
CA VAL A 475 8.09 -6.32 -12.85
C VAL A 475 6.71 -6.92 -13.06
N ILE A 476 6.65 -8.23 -13.28
CA ILE A 476 5.42 -9.02 -13.29
C ILE A 476 5.71 -10.26 -12.45
N GLU A 477 5.12 -10.38 -11.26
CA GLU A 477 5.40 -11.49 -10.35
C GLU A 477 4.11 -12.05 -9.73
N PRO A 478 4.02 -13.39 -9.53
CA PRO A 478 2.96 -13.98 -8.75
C PRO A 478 2.91 -13.38 -7.35
N CYS A 479 1.71 -13.15 -6.83
CA CYS A 479 1.48 -12.56 -5.53
C CYS A 479 0.52 -13.44 -4.73
N GLU A 480 1.05 -14.53 -4.15
CA GLU A 480 0.31 -15.37 -3.20
C GLU A 480 -0.02 -14.53 -1.94
N ASP A 481 -1.28 -14.57 -1.50
CA ASP A 481 -1.81 -13.82 -0.34
C ASP A 481 -1.59 -12.31 -0.34
N ARG A 482 -1.39 -11.67 -1.50
CA ARG A 482 -1.00 -10.24 -1.60
C ARG A 482 0.35 -9.91 -0.90
N LYS A 483 1.11 -10.93 -0.50
CA LYS A 483 2.42 -10.75 0.14
C LYS A 483 3.35 -10.06 -0.83
N MET A 484 3.89 -8.94 -0.39
CA MET A 484 4.80 -8.13 -1.18
C MET A 484 6.21 -8.68 -1.12
N ILE A 485 6.80 -8.75 -2.30
CA ILE A 485 8.25 -8.81 -2.48
C ILE A 485 8.74 -7.36 -2.36
N ASN A 486 9.75 -7.11 -1.53
CA ASN A 486 10.35 -5.77 -1.40
C ASN A 486 10.89 -5.33 -2.78
N LEU A 487 10.86 -4.03 -3.13
CA LEU A 487 11.38 -3.53 -4.42
C LEU A 487 12.78 -4.06 -4.74
N LYS A 488 13.66 -4.15 -3.72
CA LYS A 488 15.02 -4.69 -3.85
C LYS A 488 15.07 -6.20 -4.18
N ASP A 489 14.01 -6.92 -3.87
CA ASP A 489 13.88 -8.36 -4.03
C ASP A 489 13.06 -8.72 -5.28
N MET A 490 12.46 -7.74 -5.97
CA MET A 490 11.65 -7.94 -7.18
C MET A 490 12.53 -8.36 -8.37
N LYS A 491 12.07 -9.38 -9.12
CA LYS A 491 12.76 -9.80 -10.34
C LYS A 491 12.23 -9.02 -11.54
N LEU A 492 13.13 -8.26 -12.16
CA LEU A 492 12.87 -7.58 -13.42
C LEU A 492 12.38 -8.55 -14.50
N LEU A 493 11.38 -8.14 -15.26
CA LEU A 493 10.88 -8.86 -16.42
C LEU A 493 11.91 -8.78 -17.56
N ARG A 494 12.53 -9.91 -17.89
CA ARG A 494 13.61 -10.00 -18.89
C ARG A 494 13.79 -11.41 -19.45
N GLY A 495 14.60 -11.52 -20.49
CA GLY A 495 15.10 -12.75 -21.11
C GLY A 495 13.98 -13.70 -21.51
N GLU A 496 14.06 -14.93 -21.02
CA GLU A 496 13.12 -16.01 -21.30
C GLU A 496 11.70 -15.78 -20.75
N ARG A 497 11.42 -14.66 -20.08
CA ARG A 497 10.05 -14.27 -19.73
C ARG A 497 9.39 -13.36 -20.77
N LEU A 498 10.15 -12.91 -21.77
CA LEU A 498 9.65 -12.07 -22.86
C LEU A 498 9.57 -12.90 -24.15
N ARG A 499 8.49 -12.70 -24.91
CA ARG A 499 8.21 -13.42 -26.16
C ARG A 499 7.73 -12.50 -27.27
N ILE A 500 8.20 -12.78 -28.47
CA ILE A 500 7.70 -12.19 -29.71
C ILE A 500 6.85 -13.25 -30.41
N ILE A 501 5.64 -12.86 -30.80
CA ILE A 501 4.85 -13.61 -31.76
C ILE A 501 5.20 -13.02 -33.14
N PRO A 502 5.62 -13.84 -34.12
CA PRO A 502 6.08 -13.40 -35.43
C PRO A 502 5.16 -12.41 -36.14
#